data_AF-A0A5J5IPD0-F1
#
_entry.id   AF-A0A5J5IPD0-F1
#
_cell.length_a   1.000
_cell.length_b   1.000
_cell.length_c   1.000
_cell.angle_alpha   90.00
_cell.angle_beta   90.00
_cell.angle_gamma   90.00
#
_symmetry.space_group_name_H-M   'P 1'
#
loop_
_entity.id
_entity.type
_entity.pdbx_description
1 polymer ?
#
loop_
_entity_poly.entity_id
_entity_poly.type
_entity_poly.pdbx_seq_one_letter_code
_entity_poly.pdbx_strand_id
1 'polypeptide(L)'
;MPNKSSLLYLSRFGIISSALYCIPVFLFLKDERYSATWLLYLGSAIFLVCVFSFGLMYGGKKNDDPNKKYNGFVVTTLGVIFSCILILLLTLVFAPGVFNIGASNDVLRQTPAALSKNAGHGLLFSMLANAIIGNFCAGTFATVMARGKTEENKLPPNA
;
A
#
# COMPACT_ATOMS: atom_id res chain seq x y z
N MET A 1 -16.40 7.37 -18.47
CA MET A 1 -15.33 8.19 -17.86
C MET A 1 -15.77 8.60 -16.47
N PRO A 2 -14.97 8.39 -15.41
CA PRO A 2 -15.34 8.81 -14.06
C PRO A 2 -15.48 10.34 -14.00
N ASN A 3 -16.54 10.84 -13.36
CA ASN A 3 -16.74 12.27 -13.13
C ASN A 3 -15.57 12.82 -12.29
N LYS A 4 -15.09 14.04 -12.60
CA LYS A 4 -13.91 14.65 -11.95
C LYS A 4 -14.06 14.71 -10.42
N SER A 5 -15.28 14.93 -9.93
CA SER A 5 -15.61 14.94 -8.49
C SER A 5 -15.43 13.56 -7.82
N SER A 6 -15.79 12.48 -8.51
CA SER A 6 -15.59 11.11 -8.03
C SER A 6 -14.10 10.75 -7.96
N LEU A 7 -13.32 11.17 -8.96
CA LEU A 7 -11.87 10.91 -9.01
C LEU A 7 -11.12 11.64 -7.88
N LEU A 8 -11.52 12.88 -7.57
CA LEU A 8 -10.96 13.66 -6.47
C LEU A 8 -11.30 13.08 -5.09
N TYR A 9 -12.48 12.44 -4.96
CA TYR A 9 -12.84 11.72 -3.75
C TYR A 9 -12.03 10.42 -3.62
N LEU A 10 -11.93 9.63 -4.69
CA LEU A 10 -11.14 8.38 -4.73
C LEU A 10 -9.66 8.62 -4.42
N SER A 11 -9.08 9.72 -4.93
CA SER A 11 -7.68 10.06 -4.66
C SER A 11 -7.41 10.38 -3.19
N ARG A 12 -8.35 11.04 -2.48
CA ARG A 12 -8.22 11.30 -1.04
C ARG A 12 -8.11 10.00 -0.24
N PHE A 13 -8.89 8.98 -0.57
CA PHE A 13 -8.79 7.67 0.11
C PHE A 13 -7.49 6.94 -0.22
N GLY A 14 -7.04 7.01 -1.48
CA GLY A 14 -5.73 6.47 -1.86
C GLY A 14 -4.57 7.13 -1.12
N ILE A 15 -4.65 8.44 -0.86
CA ILE A 15 -3.65 9.18 -0.08
C ILE A 15 -3.71 8.80 1.41
N ILE A 16 -4.90 8.61 1.98
CA ILE A 16 -5.04 8.20 3.37
C ILE A 16 -4.49 6.78 3.57
N SER A 17 -4.81 5.85 2.66
CA SER A 17 -4.33 4.47 2.77
C SER A 17 -2.82 4.37 2.57
N SER A 18 -2.23 5.16 1.67
CA SER A 18 -0.78 5.22 1.50
C SER A 18 -0.08 5.85 2.72
N ALA A 19 -0.66 6.91 3.30
CA ALA A 19 -0.13 7.52 4.51
C ALA A 19 -0.12 6.54 5.70
N LEU A 20 -1.19 5.75 5.86
CA LEU A 20 -1.27 4.72 6.90
C LEU A 20 -0.29 3.57 6.65
N TYR A 21 -0.11 3.14 5.40
CA TYR A 21 0.92 2.17 5.02
C TYR A 21 2.33 2.66 5.38
N CYS A 22 2.59 3.96 5.27
CA CYS A 22 3.89 4.52 5.58
C CYS A 22 4.24 4.50 7.07
N ILE A 23 3.28 4.34 7.99
CA ILE A 23 3.56 4.31 9.44
C ILE A 23 4.46 3.10 9.80
N PRO A 24 4.12 1.84 9.44
CA PRO A 24 5.03 0.71 9.63
C PRO A 24 6.35 0.83 8.87
N VAL A 25 6.34 1.40 7.66
CA VAL A 25 7.57 1.61 6.88
C VAL A 25 8.51 2.58 7.59
N PHE A 26 7.97 3.65 8.18
CA PHE A 26 8.74 4.60 8.98
C PHE A 26 9.37 3.92 10.20
N LEU A 27 8.61 3.08 10.92
CA LEU A 27 9.13 2.32 12.05
C LEU A 27 10.21 1.33 11.61
N PHE A 28 10.05 0.70 10.44
CA PHE A 28 11.04 -0.20 9.86
C PHE A 28 12.34 0.54 9.50
N LEU A 29 12.26 1.72 8.91
CA LEU A 29 13.42 2.55 8.56
C LEU A 29 14.13 3.13 9.79
N LYS A 30 13.43 3.28 10.92
CA LYS A 30 14.03 3.73 12.18
C LYS A 30 14.85 2.63 12.86
N ASP A 31 14.59 1.36 12.57
CA ASP A 31 15.36 0.25 13.10
C ASP A 31 16.63 0.02 12.27
N GLU A 32 17.79 0.34 12.84
CA GLU A 32 19.11 0.24 12.19
C GLU A 32 19.44 -1.17 11.69
N ARG A 33 18.75 -2.21 12.21
CA ARG A 33 19.01 -3.60 11.84
C ARG A 33 18.24 -4.04 10.60
N TYR A 34 17.23 -3.30 10.18
CA TYR A 34 16.32 -3.64 9.08
C TYR A 34 15.82 -5.11 9.10
N SER A 35 15.84 -5.74 10.27
CA SER A 35 15.57 -7.18 10.43
C SER A 35 14.07 -7.46 10.53
N ALA A 36 13.28 -6.42 10.79
CA ALA A 36 11.86 -6.52 11.04
C ALA A 36 11.03 -6.42 9.74
N THR A 37 11.36 -7.23 8.73
CA THR A 37 10.66 -7.26 7.42
C THR A 37 9.15 -7.48 7.57
N TRP A 38 8.73 -8.07 8.69
CA TRP A 38 7.32 -8.24 9.03
C TRP A 38 6.53 -6.92 9.15
N LEU A 39 7.20 -5.78 9.46
CA LEU A 39 6.56 -4.46 9.46
C LEU A 39 6.06 -4.06 8.05
N LEU A 40 6.77 -4.48 7.01
CA LEU A 40 6.37 -4.21 5.63
C LEU A 40 5.07 -4.95 5.29
N TYR A 41 4.92 -6.19 5.76
CA TYR A 41 3.68 -6.95 5.62
C TYR A 41 2.55 -6.39 6.49
N LEU A 42 2.86 -5.91 7.70
CA LEU A 42 1.91 -5.21 8.56
C LEU A 42 1.37 -3.95 7.86
N GLY A 43 2.24 -3.19 7.18
CA GLY A 43 1.82 -2.06 6.34
C GLY A 43 0.80 -2.47 5.28
N SER A 44 1.08 -3.55 4.54
CA SER A 44 0.15 -4.06 3.53
C SER A 44 -1.17 -4.57 4.13
N ALA A 45 -1.15 -5.12 5.35
CA ALA A 45 -2.37 -5.48 6.07
C ALA A 45 -3.21 -4.25 6.47
N ILE A 46 -2.57 -3.17 6.94
CA ILE A 46 -3.26 -1.91 7.23
C ILE A 46 -3.86 -1.32 5.95
N PHE A 47 -3.11 -1.37 4.85
CA PHE A 47 -3.58 -0.93 3.54
C PHE A 47 -4.82 -1.73 3.09
N LEU A 48 -4.80 -3.05 3.27
CA LEU A 48 -5.93 -3.95 2.99
C LEU A 48 -7.18 -3.51 3.75
N VAL A 49 -7.06 -3.33 5.08
CA VAL A 49 -8.19 -2.95 5.94
C VAL A 49 -8.75 -1.59 5.54
N CYS A 50 -7.91 -0.64 5.15
CA CYS A 50 -8.35 0.67 4.70
C CYS A 50 -9.15 0.60 3.39
N VAL A 51 -8.62 -0.10 2.38
CA VAL A 51 -9.30 -0.26 1.08
C VAL A 51 -10.59 -1.05 1.24
N PHE A 52 -10.59 -2.09 2.07
CA PHE A 52 -11.77 -2.90 2.37
C PHE A 52 -12.86 -2.06 3.04
N SER A 53 -12.51 -1.31 4.09
CA SER A 53 -13.43 -0.41 4.79
C SER A 53 -14.04 0.63 3.86
N PHE A 54 -13.22 1.22 2.97
CA PHE A 54 -13.69 2.13 1.93
C PHE A 54 -14.69 1.45 0.98
N GLY A 55 -14.38 0.23 0.55
CA GLY A 55 -15.24 -0.57 -0.32
C GLY A 55 -16.62 -0.81 0.28
N LEU A 56 -16.70 -1.13 1.57
CA LEU A 56 -17.97 -1.31 2.29
C LEU A 56 -18.76 0.00 2.40
N MET A 57 -18.12 1.10 2.81
CA MET A 57 -18.78 2.40 2.94
C MET A 57 -19.29 2.95 1.60
N TYR A 58 -18.56 2.71 0.51
CA TYR A 58 -18.93 3.21 -0.81
C TYR A 58 -19.92 2.27 -1.53
N GLY A 59 -19.85 0.96 -1.28
CA GLY A 59 -20.74 -0.06 -1.83
C GLY A 59 -22.19 0.08 -1.37
N GLY A 60 -22.41 0.53 -0.13
CA GLY A 60 -23.75 0.74 0.45
C GLY A 60 -24.54 1.92 -0.14
N LYS A 61 -23.91 2.83 -0.90
CA LYS A 61 -24.64 3.97 -1.49
C LYS A 61 -25.38 3.55 -2.76
N LYS A 62 -26.71 3.67 -2.73
CA LYS A 62 -27.70 3.32 -3.76
C LYS A 62 -27.69 4.18 -5.04
N ASN A 63 -26.54 4.72 -5.44
CA ASN A 63 -26.41 5.38 -6.75
C ASN A 63 -26.00 4.34 -7.80
N ASP A 64 -26.85 4.15 -8.80
CA ASP A 64 -26.73 3.25 -9.96
C ASP A 64 -25.66 3.71 -10.96
N ASP A 65 -24.44 3.98 -10.48
CA ASP A 65 -23.33 4.26 -11.38
C ASP A 65 -22.67 2.94 -11.80
N PRO A 66 -22.78 2.50 -13.07
CA PRO A 66 -22.19 1.24 -13.53
C PRO A 66 -20.66 1.21 -13.37
N ASN A 67 -20.02 2.39 -13.29
CA ASN A 67 -18.58 2.53 -13.12
C ASN A 67 -18.10 2.24 -11.68
N LYS A 68 -18.99 2.13 -10.68
CA LYS A 68 -18.59 1.86 -9.29
C LYS A 68 -17.81 0.58 -9.10
N LYS A 69 -18.02 -0.41 -9.98
CA LYS A 69 -17.35 -1.71 -9.97
C LYS A 69 -15.82 -1.59 -10.06
N TYR A 70 -15.32 -0.51 -10.67
CA TYR A 70 -13.89 -0.27 -10.86
C TYR A 70 -13.28 0.70 -9.84
N ASN A 71 -14.10 1.32 -8.99
CA ASN A 71 -13.61 2.35 -8.05
C ASN A 71 -12.60 1.80 -7.03
N GLY A 72 -12.78 0.57 -6.55
CA GLY A 72 -11.82 -0.05 -5.62
C GLY A 72 -10.45 -0.32 -6.26
N PHE A 73 -10.43 -0.71 -7.55
CA PHE A 73 -9.19 -0.85 -8.31
C PHE A 73 -8.51 0.51 -8.52
N VAL A 74 -9.26 1.56 -8.84
CA VAL A 74 -8.71 2.92 -8.98
C VAL A 74 -8.09 3.41 -7.67
N VAL A 75 -8.76 3.21 -6.52
CA VAL A 75 -8.22 3.57 -5.20
C VAL A 75 -6.97 2.76 -4.88
N THR A 76 -6.97 1.46 -5.18
CA THR A 76 -5.80 0.59 -4.99
C THR A 76 -4.62 1.09 -5.81
N THR A 77 -4.81 1.31 -7.11
CA THR A 77 -3.74 1.78 -8.01
C THR A 77 -3.19 3.13 -7.57
N LEU A 78 -4.06 4.10 -7.24
CA LEU A 78 -3.61 5.40 -6.74
C LEU A 78 -2.86 5.25 -5.41
N GLY A 79 -3.38 4.45 -4.48
CA GLY A 79 -2.74 4.19 -3.19
C GLY A 79 -1.36 3.54 -3.33
N VAL A 80 -1.20 2.59 -4.26
CA VAL A 80 0.11 1.97 -4.58
C VAL A 80 1.08 3.02 -5.13
N ILE A 81 0.66 3.84 -6.10
CA ILE A 81 1.51 4.89 -6.68
C ILE A 81 1.96 5.87 -5.59
N PHE A 82 1.04 6.35 -4.76
CA PHE A 82 1.40 7.24 -3.64
C PHE A 82 2.29 6.56 -2.60
N SER A 83 2.06 5.27 -2.31
CA SER A 83 2.92 4.50 -1.39
C SER A 83 4.35 4.41 -1.92
N CYS A 84 4.54 4.14 -3.21
CA CYS A 84 5.87 4.12 -3.83
C CYS A 84 6.56 5.48 -3.73
N ILE A 85 5.85 6.58 -4.01
CA ILE A 85 6.40 7.94 -3.89
C ILE A 85 6.82 8.22 -2.45
N LEU A 86 5.96 7.92 -1.48
CA LEU A 86 6.28 8.13 -0.07
C LEU A 86 7.46 7.27 0.40
N ILE A 87 7.55 6.01 -0.01
CA ILE A 87 8.71 5.15 0.31
C ILE A 87 10.00 5.74 -0.25
N LEU A 88 9.98 6.25 -1.48
CA LEU A 88 11.15 6.90 -2.07
C LEU A 88 11.56 8.14 -1.25
N LEU A 89 10.59 8.98 -0.87
CA LEU A 89 10.84 10.16 -0.02
C LEU A 89 11.37 9.77 1.37
N LEU A 90 10.75 8.80 2.03
CA LEU A 90 11.23 8.31 3.34
C LEU A 90 12.63 7.72 3.24
N THR A 91 12.90 6.91 2.21
CA THR A 91 14.24 6.32 2.00
C THR A 91 15.27 7.40 1.72
N LEU A 92 14.92 8.46 0.99
CA LEU A 92 15.83 9.58 0.72
C LEU A 92 16.21 10.33 2.00
N VAL A 93 15.28 10.46 2.95
CA VAL A 93 15.50 11.16 4.23
C VAL A 93 16.24 10.29 5.25
N PHE A 94 15.80 9.04 5.43
CA PHE A 94 16.30 8.16 6.50
C PHE A 94 17.49 7.30 6.08
N ALA A 95 17.62 7.00 4.80
CA ALA A 95 18.68 6.16 4.27
C ALA A 95 19.22 6.70 2.93
N PRO A 96 19.70 7.96 2.86
CA PRO A 96 20.18 8.56 1.61
C PRO A 96 21.32 7.76 0.96
N GLY A 97 22.11 7.04 1.78
CA GLY A 97 23.19 6.15 1.32
C GLY A 97 22.72 5.00 0.42
N VAL A 98 21.43 4.67 0.42
CA VAL A 98 20.84 3.66 -0.47
C VAL A 98 20.92 4.06 -1.94
N PHE A 99 20.93 5.37 -2.25
CA PHE A 99 21.04 5.90 -3.61
C PHE A 99 22.48 6.09 -4.09
N ASN A 100 23.48 5.97 -3.21
CA ASN A 100 24.89 6.11 -3.58
C ASN A 100 25.41 4.83 -4.25
N ILE A 101 25.91 4.99 -5.47
CA ILE A 101 26.56 3.91 -6.24
C ILE A 101 27.96 3.71 -5.65
N GLY A 102 28.17 2.66 -4.86
CA GLY A 102 29.51 2.22 -4.40
C GLY A 102 29.84 2.35 -2.91
N ALA A 103 28.92 2.80 -2.05
CA ALA A 103 29.15 2.93 -0.60
C ALA A 103 28.36 1.89 0.22
N SER A 104 28.66 0.59 0.06
CA SER A 104 27.94 -0.48 0.77
C SER A 104 28.50 -0.84 2.15
N ASN A 105 29.58 -0.20 2.61
CA ASN A 105 30.41 -0.84 3.63
C ASN A 105 30.05 -0.53 5.09
N ASP A 106 29.36 0.58 5.41
CA ASP A 106 29.11 0.94 6.82
C ASP A 106 27.64 1.09 7.24
N VAL A 107 26.70 1.41 6.34
CA VAL A 107 25.29 1.63 6.74
C VAL A 107 24.55 0.30 7.07
N LEU A 108 25.12 -0.85 6.68
CA LEU A 108 24.40 -2.13 6.56
C LEU A 108 25.17 -3.33 7.17
N ARG A 109 26.12 -3.06 8.08
CA ARG A 109 26.92 -4.10 8.77
C ARG A 109 26.09 -5.08 9.62
N GLN A 110 24.83 -4.75 9.94
CA GLN A 110 23.93 -5.61 10.72
C GLN A 110 22.77 -6.20 9.91
N THR A 111 22.72 -6.01 8.58
CA THR A 111 21.64 -6.60 7.76
C THR A 111 21.82 -8.11 7.60
N PRO A 112 20.72 -8.88 7.47
CA PRO A 112 20.78 -10.32 7.22
C PRO A 112 21.64 -10.67 6.00
N ALA A 113 22.26 -11.86 6.01
CA ALA A 113 23.15 -12.31 4.92
C ALA A 113 22.51 -12.25 3.52
N ALA A 114 21.18 -12.34 3.43
CA ALA A 114 20.42 -12.18 2.18
C ALA A 114 20.50 -10.78 1.55
N LEU A 115 20.82 -9.73 2.33
CA LEU A 115 21.00 -8.36 1.83
C LEU A 115 22.47 -7.97 1.67
N SER A 116 23.41 -8.64 2.36
CA SER A 116 24.81 -8.25 2.56
C SER A 116 25.63 -7.85 1.30
N LYS A 117 25.35 -8.41 0.11
CA LYS A 117 26.21 -8.17 -1.08
C LYS A 117 25.89 -6.91 -1.90
N ASN A 118 24.73 -6.28 -1.67
CA ASN A 118 24.25 -5.03 -2.30
C ASN A 118 23.18 -4.36 -1.42
N ALA A 119 23.45 -4.28 -0.12
CA ALA A 119 22.44 -4.15 0.92
C ALA A 119 21.53 -2.91 0.81
N GLY A 120 22.02 -1.80 0.25
CA GLY A 120 21.21 -0.59 0.07
C GLY A 120 20.15 -0.79 -1.02
N HIS A 121 20.57 -1.25 -2.20
CA HIS A 121 19.67 -1.46 -3.33
C HIS A 121 18.70 -2.62 -3.07
N GLY A 122 19.14 -3.67 -2.36
CA GLY A 122 18.28 -4.78 -1.95
C GLY A 122 17.16 -4.34 -0.98
N LEU A 123 17.46 -3.41 -0.07
CA LEU A 123 16.48 -2.85 0.86
C LEU A 123 15.41 -2.03 0.13
N LEU A 124 15.81 -1.07 -0.71
CA LEU A 124 14.86 -0.27 -1.49
C LEU A 124 14.02 -1.14 -2.43
N PHE A 125 14.65 -2.10 -3.11
CA PHE A 125 13.95 -3.06 -3.96
C PHE A 125 12.92 -3.86 -3.16
N SER A 126 13.27 -4.37 -1.98
CA SER A 126 12.33 -5.12 -1.12
C SER A 126 11.15 -4.25 -0.68
N MET A 127 11.39 -3.00 -0.28
CA MET A 127 10.33 -2.08 0.12
C MET A 127 9.40 -1.72 -1.05
N LEU A 128 9.95 -1.39 -2.22
CA LEU A 128 9.16 -1.11 -3.42
C LEU A 128 8.41 -2.34 -3.94
N ALA A 129 9.05 -3.51 -3.97
CA ALA A 129 8.40 -4.75 -4.37
C ALA A 129 7.25 -5.09 -3.44
N ASN A 130 7.42 -4.93 -2.12
CA ASN A 130 6.33 -5.12 -1.17
C ASN A 130 5.22 -4.07 -1.34
N ALA A 131 5.55 -2.81 -1.58
CA ALA A 131 4.53 -1.77 -1.81
C ALA A 131 3.76 -1.98 -3.10
N ILE A 132 4.41 -2.44 -4.17
CA ILE A 132 3.74 -2.73 -5.44
C ILE A 132 2.96 -4.04 -5.30
N ILE A 133 3.64 -5.16 -5.09
CA ILE A 133 3.02 -6.48 -5.12
C ILE A 133 2.10 -6.67 -3.91
N GLY A 134 2.59 -6.37 -2.72
CA GLY A 134 1.84 -6.52 -1.47
C GLY A 134 0.60 -5.63 -1.42
N ASN A 135 0.72 -4.33 -1.66
CA ASN A 135 -0.45 -3.44 -1.60
C ASN A 135 -1.39 -3.63 -2.80
N PHE A 136 -0.88 -4.00 -3.99
CA PHE A 136 -1.74 -4.33 -5.13
C PHE A 136 -2.55 -5.61 -4.86
N CYS A 137 -1.91 -6.69 -4.41
CA CYS A 137 -2.60 -7.92 -4.02
C CYS A 137 -3.60 -7.67 -2.87
N ALA A 138 -3.19 -6.94 -1.85
CA ALA A 138 -4.05 -6.57 -0.73
C ALA A 138 -5.27 -5.75 -1.17
N GLY A 139 -5.06 -4.71 -1.98
CA GLY A 139 -6.13 -3.82 -2.43
C GLY A 139 -7.08 -4.46 -3.44
N THR A 140 -6.56 -5.31 -4.34
CA THR A 140 -7.40 -6.10 -5.25
C THR A 140 -8.24 -7.12 -4.49
N PHE A 141 -7.64 -7.84 -3.54
CA PHE A 141 -8.37 -8.75 -2.66
C PHE A 141 -9.45 -8.02 -1.84
N ALA A 142 -9.10 -6.90 -1.20
CA ALA A 142 -10.04 -6.06 -0.46
C ALA A 142 -11.21 -5.58 -1.33
N THR A 143 -10.92 -5.18 -2.57
CA THR A 143 -11.94 -4.73 -3.52
C THR A 143 -12.91 -5.86 -3.89
N VAL A 144 -12.41 -7.07 -4.14
CA VAL A 144 -13.25 -8.24 -4.45
C VAL A 144 -14.11 -8.61 -3.25
N MET A 145 -13.52 -8.68 -2.05
CA MET A 145 -14.23 -9.03 -0.81
C MET A 145 -15.32 -8.01 -0.45
N ALA A 146 -15.00 -6.71 -0.54
CA ALA A 146 -15.97 -5.65 -0.23
C ALA A 146 -17.15 -5.67 -1.20
N ARG A 147 -16.92 -6.04 -2.47
CA ARG A 147 -17.98 -6.22 -3.46
C ARG A 147 -18.88 -7.40 -3.12
N GLY A 148 -18.30 -8.57 -2.83
CA GLY A 148 -19.08 -9.76 -2.43
C GLY A 148 -19.99 -9.47 -1.23
N LYS A 149 -19.46 -8.80 -0.20
CA LYS A 149 -20.26 -8.39 0.98
C LYS A 149 -21.35 -7.37 0.66
N THR A 150 -21.11 -6.46 -0.28
CA THR A 150 -22.13 -5.49 -0.71
C THR A 150 -23.26 -6.17 -1.50
N GLU A 151 -22.95 -7.20 -2.28
CA GLU A 151 -23.95 -7.97 -3.03
C GLU A 151 -24.78 -8.87 -2.11
N GLU A 152 -24.15 -9.53 -1.13
CA GLU A 152 -24.82 -10.31 -0.07
C GLU A 152 -25.84 -9.45 0.70
N ASN A 153 -25.46 -8.23 1.11
CA ASN A 153 -26.35 -7.31 1.82
C ASN A 153 -27.52 -6.76 0.98
N LYS A 154 -27.52 -6.97 -0.35
CA LYS A 154 -28.63 -6.57 -1.23
C LYS A 154 -29.64 -7.70 -1.46
N LEU A 155 -29.29 -8.95 -1.13
CA LEU A 155 -30.24 -10.06 -1.19
C LEU A 155 -31.21 -9.96 0.00
N PRO A 156 -32.52 -10.21 -0.21
CA PRO A 156 -33.47 -10.25 0.88
C PRO A 156 -33.07 -11.37 1.86
N PRO A 157 -33.28 -11.21 3.18
CA PRO A 157 -32.79 -12.16 4.18
C PRO A 157 -33.36 -13.59 4.09
N ASN A 158 -34.25 -13.89 3.13
CA ASN A 158 -34.92 -15.17 2.97
C ASN A 158 -35.19 -15.52 1.49
N ALA A 159 -34.17 -15.60 0.62
CA ALA A 159 -34.28 -16.18 -0.72
C ALA A 159 -33.45 -17.46 -0.82
#